data_AF-B6ESF7-F1
#
_entry.id   AF-B6ESF7-F1
#
_cell.length_a   1.000
_cell.length_b   1.000
_cell.length_c   1.000
_cell.angle_alpha   90.00
_cell.angle_beta   90.00
_cell.angle_gamma   90.00
#
_symmetry.space_group_name_H-M   'P 1'
#
loop_
_entity.id
_entity.type
_entity.pdbx_description
1 polymer ?
#
loop_
_entity_poly.entity_id
_entity_poly.type
_entity_poly.pdbx_seq_one_letter_code
_entity_poly.pdbx_strand_id
1 'polypeptide(L)'
;MGFLGNLNDLEEKEELLRKQVAALPTDERKAFYKEQSEKLKDPDTYATLNYLFLGGFHHLYLEKYLWFFGELLALILSLFLIFSGEDFGFCILIAIAIIELPQLFFSQKIAREHNYQLSCLIVEKIKNKLFI
;
A
#
# COMPACT_ATOMS: atom_id res chain seq x y z
N MET A 1 -2.34 10.30 0.32
CA MET A 1 -1.90 10.83 -0.99
C MET A 1 -0.49 11.39 -0.83
N GLY A 2 0.54 10.55 -1.03
CA GLY A 2 1.96 10.88 -0.84
C GLY A 2 2.81 10.42 -2.03
N PHE A 3 2.22 10.44 -3.23
CA PHE A 3 2.86 9.92 -4.45
C PHE A 3 4.12 10.72 -4.84
N LEU A 4 4.29 11.93 -4.31
CA LEU A 4 5.39 12.87 -4.59
C LEU A 4 6.60 12.79 -3.62
N GLY A 5 6.65 11.85 -2.67
CA GLY A 5 7.89 11.65 -1.88
C GLY A 5 9.10 11.29 -2.77
N ASN A 6 10.31 11.69 -2.42
CA ASN A 6 11.48 11.32 -3.21
C ASN A 6 11.77 9.81 -3.04
N LEU A 7 12.04 9.10 -4.14
CA LEU A 7 12.43 7.67 -4.08
C LEU A 7 13.71 7.49 -3.28
N ASN A 8 14.62 8.48 -3.35
CA ASN A 8 15.87 8.49 -2.60
C ASN A 8 15.60 8.47 -1.07
N ASP A 9 14.57 9.17 -0.59
CA ASP A 9 14.23 9.19 0.84
C ASP A 9 13.77 7.81 1.33
N LEU A 10 13.03 7.07 0.49
CA LEU A 10 12.56 5.72 0.83
C LEU A 10 13.72 4.72 0.82
N GLU A 11 14.62 4.83 -0.15
CA GLU A 11 15.81 3.99 -0.23
C GLU A 11 16.73 4.20 0.99
N GLU A 12 16.99 5.45 1.39
CA GLU A 12 17.78 5.75 2.59
C GLU A 12 17.15 5.17 3.86
N LYS A 13 15.82 5.27 4.00
CA LYS A 13 15.07 4.68 5.10
C LYS A 13 15.18 3.15 5.13
N GLU A 14 15.01 2.50 3.98
CA GLU A 14 15.16 1.05 3.85
C GLU A 14 16.58 0.59 4.18
N GLU A 15 17.61 1.33 3.75
CA GLU A 15 19.01 1.03 4.08
C GLU A 15 19.29 1.20 5.58
N LEU A 16 18.77 2.26 6.20
CA LEU A 16 18.90 2.46 7.65
C LEU A 16 18.24 1.31 8.42
N LEU A 17 17.05 0.89 8.00
CA LEU A 17 16.35 -0.24 8.61
C LEU A 17 17.14 -1.55 8.42
N ARG A 18 17.74 -1.77 7.24
CA ARG A 18 18.57 -2.96 6.98
C ARG A 18 19.78 -3.01 7.91
N LYS A 19 20.43 -1.87 8.16
CA LYS A 19 21.53 -1.77 9.14
C LYS A 19 21.06 -2.09 10.56
N GLN A 20 19.88 -1.62 10.95
CA GLN A 20 19.29 -1.94 12.26
C GLN A 20 19.02 -3.44 12.40
N VAL A 21 18.43 -4.07 11.39
CA VAL A 21 18.15 -5.51 11.37
C VAL A 21 19.44 -6.33 11.40
N ALA A 22 20.48 -5.88 10.68
CA ALA A 22 21.78 -6.54 10.66
C ALA A 22 22.48 -6.52 12.04
N ALA A 23 22.22 -5.50 12.85
CA ALA A 23 22.72 -5.36 14.21
C ALA A 23 21.94 -6.18 15.26
N LEU A 24 20.80 -6.79 14.90
CA LEU A 24 20.04 -7.65 15.82
C LEU A 24 20.79 -8.96 16.11
N PRO A 25 20.59 -9.56 17.30
CA PRO A 25 21.02 -10.92 17.60
C PRO A 25 20.52 -11.94 16.56
N THR A 26 21.24 -13.05 16.41
CA THR A 26 20.96 -14.02 15.33
C THR A 26 19.53 -14.57 15.36
N ASP A 27 19.01 -14.87 16.56
CA ASP A 27 17.65 -15.41 16.72
C ASP A 27 16.57 -14.37 16.38
N GLU A 28 16.76 -13.12 16.81
CA GLU A 28 15.86 -12.00 16.50
C GLU A 28 15.86 -11.67 15.01
N ARG A 29 17.05 -11.62 14.39
CA ARG A 29 17.20 -11.41 12.96
C ARG A 29 16.50 -12.50 12.16
N LYS A 30 16.59 -13.76 12.60
CA LYS A 30 15.89 -14.88 11.96
C LYS A 30 14.36 -14.76 12.11
N ALA A 31 13.88 -14.36 13.29
CA ALA A 31 12.46 -14.11 13.53
C ALA A 31 11.93 -12.96 12.65
N PHE A 32 12.71 -11.89 12.50
CA PHE A 32 12.41 -10.77 11.62
C PHE A 32 12.21 -11.22 10.18
N TYR A 33 13.21 -11.90 9.58
CA TYR A 33 13.12 -12.30 8.19
C TYR A 33 11.99 -13.31 7.92
N LYS A 34 11.71 -14.19 8.88
CA LYS A 34 10.58 -15.10 8.79
C LYS A 34 9.26 -14.32 8.70
N GLU A 35 8.97 -13.46 9.68
CA GLU A 35 7.71 -12.70 9.70
C GLU A 35 7.60 -11.71 8.52
N GLN A 36 8.72 -11.10 8.11
CA GLN A 36 8.75 -10.20 6.95
C GLN A 36 8.40 -10.96 5.67
N SER A 37 9.02 -12.13 5.44
CA SER A 37 8.80 -12.92 4.22
C SER A 37 7.37 -13.39 4.06
N GLU A 38 6.66 -13.65 5.15
CA GLU A 38 5.26 -14.11 5.15
C GLU A 38 4.26 -12.98 4.82
N LYS A 39 4.63 -11.72 5.08
CA LYS A 39 3.72 -10.56 4.99
C LYS A 39 4.08 -9.56 3.88
N LEU A 40 5.24 -9.73 3.25
CA LEU A 40 5.72 -8.85 2.20
C LEU A 40 4.74 -8.78 1.04
N LYS A 41 4.40 -7.56 0.61
CA LYS A 41 3.50 -7.31 -0.51
C LYS A 41 4.32 -7.08 -1.78
N ASP A 42 3.89 -7.71 -2.87
CA ASP A 42 4.52 -7.62 -4.17
C ASP A 42 3.93 -6.46 -4.99
N PRO A 43 4.76 -5.54 -5.53
CA PRO A 43 4.31 -4.47 -6.40
C PRO A 43 3.50 -4.91 -7.61
N ASP A 44 3.89 -6.02 -8.25
CA ASP A 44 3.26 -6.47 -9.49
C ASP A 44 1.86 -7.02 -9.22
N THR A 45 1.69 -7.70 -8.09
CA THR A 45 0.37 -8.10 -7.58
C THR A 45 -0.52 -6.88 -7.32
N TYR A 46 0.02 -5.84 -6.69
CA TYR A 46 -0.73 -4.59 -6.47
C TYR A 46 -1.14 -3.93 -7.78
N ALA A 47 -0.22 -3.82 -8.75
CA ALA A 47 -0.49 -3.24 -10.06
C ALA A 47 -1.55 -4.05 -10.84
N THR A 48 -1.47 -5.38 -10.77
CA THR A 48 -2.43 -6.29 -11.41
C THR A 48 -3.83 -6.09 -10.84
N LEU A 49 -3.95 -5.96 -9.51
CA LEU A 49 -5.24 -5.68 -8.87
C LEU A 49 -5.78 -4.30 -9.25
N ASN A 50 -4.92 -3.29 -9.31
CA ASN A 50 -5.33 -1.94 -9.69
C ASN A 50 -5.78 -1.86 -11.16
N TYR A 51 -5.13 -2.61 -12.04
CA TYR A 51 -5.48 -2.68 -13.46
C TYR A 51 -6.78 -3.45 -13.73
N LEU A 52 -6.97 -4.60 -13.09
CA LEU A 52 -8.10 -5.49 -13.37
C LEU A 52 -9.40 -5.06 -12.68
N PHE A 53 -9.31 -4.44 -11.50
CA PHE A 53 -10.46 -4.15 -10.66
C PHE A 53 -10.60 -2.66 -10.42
N LEU A 54 -11.46 -2.03 -11.22
CA LEU A 54 -11.93 -0.67 -10.96
C LEU A 54 -12.67 -0.62 -9.61
N GLY A 55 -12.43 0.40 -8.80
CA GLY A 55 -13.07 0.55 -7.48
C GLY A 55 -12.22 0.08 -6.31
N GLY A 56 -10.90 0.23 -6.40
CA GLY A 56 -10.04 0.21 -5.23
C GLY A 56 -9.59 -1.13 -4.66
N PHE A 57 -9.76 -2.27 -5.35
CA PHE A 57 -9.41 -3.59 -4.80
C PHE A 57 -7.93 -3.74 -4.44
N HIS A 58 -7.04 -3.01 -5.11
CA HIS A 58 -5.62 -2.93 -4.75
C HIS A 58 -5.38 -2.38 -3.34
N HIS A 59 -6.31 -1.61 -2.77
CA HIS A 59 -6.24 -1.17 -1.37
C HIS A 59 -6.50 -2.30 -0.38
N LEU A 60 -7.31 -3.30 -0.73
CA LEU A 60 -7.51 -4.48 0.11
C LEU A 60 -6.22 -5.27 0.28
N TYR A 61 -5.42 -5.37 -0.79
CA TYR A 61 -4.15 -6.07 -0.78
C TYR A 61 -3.15 -5.47 0.23
N LEU A 62 -3.16 -4.14 0.37
CA LEU A 62 -2.36 -3.39 1.35
C LEU A 62 -3.10 -3.16 2.67
N GLU A 63 -4.24 -3.83 2.89
CA GLU A 63 -5.04 -3.77 4.12
C GLU A 63 -5.56 -2.34 4.46
N LYS A 64 -5.77 -1.52 3.42
CA LYS A 64 -6.27 -0.14 3.49
C LYS A 64 -7.79 -0.07 3.28
N TYR A 65 -8.54 -0.69 4.18
CA TYR A 65 -10.00 -0.86 4.04
C TYR A 65 -10.79 0.44 3.88
N LEU A 66 -10.42 1.51 4.60
CA LEU A 66 -11.11 2.80 4.50
C LEU A 66 -11.03 3.39 3.08
N TRP A 67 -9.88 3.26 2.43
CA TRP A 67 -9.69 3.74 1.06
C TRP A 67 -10.49 2.90 0.08
N PHE A 68 -10.48 1.57 0.25
CA PHE A 68 -11.30 0.66 -0.54
C PHE A 68 -12.79 1.03 -0.48
N PHE A 69 -13.35 1.19 0.72
CA PHE A 69 -14.77 1.53 0.84
C PHE A 69 -15.10 2.92 0.29
N GLY A 70 -14.21 3.89 0.45
CA GLY A 70 -14.40 5.23 -0.11
C GLY A 70 -14.45 5.21 -1.64
N GLU A 71 -13.50 4.54 -2.29
CA GLU A 71 -13.46 4.40 -3.76
C GLU A 71 -14.64 3.57 -4.29
N LEU A 72 -14.98 2.47 -3.60
CA LEU A 72 -16.13 1.63 -3.96
C LEU A 72 -17.45 2.41 -3.87
N LEU A 73 -17.66 3.19 -2.81
CA LEU A 73 -18.86 4.03 -2.66
C LEU A 73 -18.91 5.12 -3.74
N ALA A 74 -17.78 5.76 -4.04
CA ALA A 74 -17.71 6.76 -5.10
C ALA A 74 -18.03 6.16 -6.47
N LEU A 75 -17.52 4.95 -6.75
CA LEU A 75 -17.83 4.22 -7.97
C LEU A 75 -19.31 3.85 -8.07
N ILE A 76 -19.89 3.32 -6.99
CA ILE A 76 -21.33 2.98 -6.93
C ILE A 76 -22.18 4.23 -7.15
N LEU A 77 -21.85 5.36 -6.51
CA LEU A 77 -22.56 6.62 -6.67
C LEU A 77 -22.45 7.14 -8.11
N SER A 78 -21.25 7.08 -8.70
CA SER A 78 -21.02 7.45 -10.09
C SER A 78 -21.90 6.64 -11.05
N LEU A 79 -21.90 5.31 -10.91
CA LEU A 79 -22.74 4.42 -11.72
C LEU A 79 -24.23 4.72 -11.52
N PHE A 80 -24.67 4.90 -10.26
CA PHE A 80 -26.06 5.23 -9.95
C PHE A 80 -26.52 6.52 -10.65
N LEU A 81 -25.70 7.57 -10.65
CA LEU A 81 -25.99 8.83 -11.32
C LEU A 81 -26.06 8.66 -12.85
N ILE A 82 -25.09 7.96 -13.45
CA ILE A 82 -25.08 7.68 -14.89
C ILE A 82 -26.35 6.93 -15.32
N PHE A 83 -26.73 5.87 -14.59
CA PHE A 83 -27.94 5.11 -14.91
C PHE A 83 -29.25 5.85 -14.62
N SER A 84 -29.21 6.88 -13.77
CA SER A 84 -30.33 7.79 -13.53
C SER A 84 -30.45 8.89 -14.59
N GLY A 85 -29.53 8.97 -15.56
CA GLY A 85 -29.51 9.99 -16.61
C GLY A 85 -28.79 11.28 -16.21
N GLU A 86 -28.07 11.28 -15.09
CA GLU A 86 -27.32 12.44 -14.59
C GLU A 86 -25.88 12.40 -15.10
N ASP A 87 -25.55 13.30 -16.03
CA ASP A 87 -24.21 13.38 -16.66
C ASP A 87 -23.08 13.64 -15.64
N PHE A 88 -23.41 14.20 -14.47
CA PHE A 88 -22.45 14.44 -13.40
C PHE A 88 -21.76 13.16 -12.91
N GLY A 89 -22.39 11.99 -13.08
CA GLY A 89 -21.77 10.71 -12.74
C GLY A 89 -20.48 10.45 -13.52
N PHE A 90 -20.36 10.93 -14.76
CA PHE A 90 -19.12 10.83 -15.55
C PHE A 90 -17.99 11.68 -14.96
N CYS A 91 -18.29 12.86 -14.40
CA CYS A 91 -17.29 13.69 -13.72
C CYS A 91 -16.66 12.96 -12.53
N ILE A 92 -17.47 12.24 -11.76
CA ILE A 92 -16.98 11.42 -10.63
C ILE A 92 -16.12 10.27 -11.15
N LEU A 93 -16.54 9.58 -12.22
CA LEU A 93 -15.78 8.48 -12.81
C LEU A 93 -14.40 8.93 -13.31
N ILE A 94 -14.35 10.09 -13.99
CA ILE A 94 -13.11 10.71 -14.45
C ILE A 94 -12.22 11.07 -13.25
N ALA A 95 -12.79 11.63 -12.18
CA ALA A 95 -12.04 11.96 -10.98
C ALA A 95 -11.43 10.71 -10.32
N ILE A 96 -12.18 9.60 -10.24
CA ILE A 96 -11.67 8.31 -9.76
C ILE A 96 -10.50 7.86 -10.63
N ALA A 97 -10.64 7.88 -11.96
CA ALA A 97 -9.58 7.48 -12.88
C ALA A 97 -8.32 8.36 -12.72
N ILE A 98 -8.46 9.67 -12.57
CA ILE A 98 -7.32 10.59 -12.32
C ILE A 98 -6.58 10.24 -11.02
N ILE A 99 -7.28 9.71 -10.02
CA ILE A 99 -6.70 9.34 -8.72
C ILE A 99 -6.11 7.93 -8.73
N GLU A 100 -6.78 6.95 -9.36
CA GLU A 100 -6.35 5.55 -9.39
C GLU A 100 -5.22 5.32 -10.39
N LEU A 101 -5.25 5.96 -11.56
CA LEU A 101 -4.30 5.69 -12.64
C LEU A 101 -2.83 6.01 -12.24
N PRO A 102 -2.52 7.09 -11.51
CA PRO A 102 -1.19 7.28 -10.95
C PRO A 102 -0.77 6.15 -9.99
N GLN A 103 -1.70 5.54 -9.25
CA GLN A 103 -1.38 4.43 -8.34
C GLN A 103 -0.87 3.21 -9.10
N LEU A 104 -1.36 2.99 -10.33
CA LEU A 104 -0.87 1.93 -11.21
C LEU A 104 0.63 2.10 -11.50
N PHE A 105 1.01 3.32 -11.91
CA PHE A 105 2.39 3.64 -12.28
C PHE A 105 3.34 3.71 -11.09
N PHE A 106 2.83 4.09 -9.92
CA PHE A 106 3.62 4.17 -8.69
C PHE A 106 3.48 2.93 -7.79
N SER A 107 3.01 1.80 -8.33
CA SER A 107 2.82 0.52 -7.62
C SER A 107 4.07 0.09 -6.84
N GLN A 108 5.24 0.16 -7.48
CA GLN A 108 6.53 -0.17 -6.86
C GLN A 108 6.80 0.65 -5.60
N LYS A 109 6.60 1.97 -5.67
CA LYS A 109 6.80 2.85 -4.53
C LYS A 109 5.77 2.61 -3.43
N ILE A 110 4.52 2.41 -3.80
CA ILE A 110 3.41 2.22 -2.85
C ILE A 110 3.58 0.91 -2.07
N ALA A 111 3.92 -0.18 -2.75
CA ALA A 111 4.17 -1.47 -2.12
C ALA A 111 5.45 -1.44 -1.27
N ARG A 112 6.53 -0.79 -1.73
CA ARG A 112 7.76 -0.61 -0.94
C ARG A 112 7.52 0.19 0.34
N GLU A 113 6.79 1.30 0.27
CA GLU A 113 6.46 2.10 1.47
C GLU A 113 5.65 1.27 2.47
N HIS A 114 4.66 0.50 2.02
CA HIS A 114 3.90 -0.41 2.88
C HIS A 114 4.80 -1.48 3.52
N ASN A 115 5.68 -2.10 2.73
CA ASN A 115 6.63 -3.10 3.20
C ASN A 115 7.66 -2.51 4.18
N TYR A 116 8.09 -1.27 3.97
CA TYR A 116 8.96 -0.55 4.89
C TYR A 116 8.26 -0.33 6.24
N GLN A 117 7.02 0.16 6.23
CA GLN A 117 6.22 0.35 7.45
C GLN A 117 5.99 -0.97 8.19
N LEU A 118 5.60 -2.02 7.47
CA LEU A 118 5.48 -3.38 7.99
C LEU A 118 6.79 -3.84 8.65
N SER A 119 7.93 -3.61 8.00
CA SER A 119 9.23 -4.01 8.50
C SER A 119 9.61 -3.25 9.78
N CYS A 120 9.31 -1.95 9.86
CA CYS A 120 9.47 -1.17 11.09
C CYS A 120 8.62 -1.74 12.24
N LEU A 121 7.36 -2.08 11.98
CA LEU A 121 6.47 -2.68 12.99
C LEU A 121 6.99 -4.04 13.47
N ILE A 122 7.54 -4.87 12.58
CA ILE A 122 8.13 -6.16 12.96
C ILE A 122 9.37 -5.95 13.84
N VAL A 123 10.26 -5.01 13.49
CA VAL A 123 11.44 -4.68 14.31
C VAL A 123 11.01 -4.19 15.69
N GLU A 124 10.04 -3.28 15.76
CA GLU A 124 9.52 -2.75 17.03
C GLU A 124 8.92 -3.87 17.89
N LYS A 125 8.11 -4.75 17.29
CA LYS A 125 7.53 -5.92 17.95
C LYS A 125 8.59 -6.86 18.52
N ILE A 126 9.67 -7.12 17.77
CA ILE A 126 10.77 -7.99 18.22
C ILE A 126 11.51 -7.35 19.41
N LYS A 127 11.83 -6.06 19.31
CA LYS A 127 12.48 -5.30 20.40
C LYS A 127 11.62 -5.23 21.66
N ASN A 128 10.31 -4.98 21.51
CA ASN A 128 9.38 -4.89 22.64
C ASN A 128 9.14 -6.24 23.33
N LYS A 129 9.26 -7.37 22.60
CA LYS A 129 9.23 -8.71 23.20
C LYS A 129 10.43 -8.99 24.12
N LEU A 130 11.48 -8.17 24.06
CA LEU A 130 12.65 -8.25 24.95
C LEU A 130 12.44 -7.52 26.29
N PHE A 131 11.37 -6.72 26.43
CA PHE A 131 11.08 -5.90 27.62
C PHE A 131 9.95 -6.46 28.51
N ILE A 132 9.52 -7.71 28.27
CA ILE A 132 8.57 -8.47 29.09
C ILE A 132 9.25 -9.79 29.48
#